data_AF-A0A934M049-F1
#
_entry.id   AF-A0A934M049-F1
#
_cell.length_a   1.000
_cell.length_b   1.000
_cell.length_c   1.000
_cell.angle_alpha   90.00
_cell.angle_beta   90.00
_cell.angle_gamma   90.00
#
_symmetry.space_group_name_H-M   'P 1'
#
loop_
_entity.id
_entity.type
_entity.pdbx_description
1 polymer ?
#
loop_
_entity_poly.entity_id
_entity_poly.type
_entity_poly.pdbx_seq_one_letter_code
_entity_poly.pdbx_strand_id
1 'polypeptide(L)'
;MKGFDALSIMLKAPRPGTVKTRLCPPLTHVQAARLYTCFIKDVFSCALKLDEVDLFAVFTPPDSEKEAAAVIPPVSGLFAQEGASLGARISNVFTRLFSEGYKRVVVIGSDSPDIPFEFMEDSFRLLCFRENTVVLGPALDGGYYLIGLNTQANELFEDIRWSGASVLEDTLEKARAAMLNIELLPKWHDVDRAKDLAFIKKTGAAHESFRFLQTHVRRAAPGKHKRK
;
A
#
# COMPACT_ATOMS: atom_id res chain seq x y z
N MET A 1 -14.39 0.21 22.50
CA MET A 1 -15.07 -0.83 21.68
C MET A 1 -14.16 -1.12 20.51
N LYS A 2 -13.96 -2.40 20.16
CA LYS A 2 -13.19 -2.76 18.95
C LYS A 2 -13.98 -2.25 17.74
N GLY A 3 -13.32 -1.58 16.79
CA GLY A 3 -13.98 -1.11 15.56
C GLY A 3 -14.49 -2.30 14.75
N PHE A 4 -15.52 -2.09 13.92
CA PHE A 4 -15.93 -3.11 12.94
C PHE A 4 -15.03 -3.12 11.71
N ASP A 5 -14.16 -2.11 11.58
CA ASP A 5 -13.41 -1.80 10.38
C ASP A 5 -11.92 -1.91 10.64
N ALA A 6 -11.21 -2.53 9.71
CA ALA A 6 -9.76 -2.68 9.78
C ALA A 6 -9.10 -2.24 8.49
N LEU A 7 -8.05 -1.43 8.59
CA LEU A 7 -7.13 -1.13 7.50
C LEU A 7 -5.78 -1.81 7.78
N SER A 8 -5.33 -2.65 6.86
CA SER A 8 -4.00 -3.27 6.89
C SER A 8 -3.09 -2.63 5.86
N ILE A 9 -1.94 -2.15 6.30
CA ILE A 9 -0.88 -1.63 5.43
C ILE A 9 0.21 -2.70 5.32
N MET A 10 0.38 -3.24 4.12
CA MET A 10 1.44 -4.20 3.82
C MET A 10 2.76 -3.47 3.53
N LEU A 11 3.83 -3.91 4.19
CA LEU A 11 5.16 -3.31 4.04
C LEU A 11 6.28 -4.36 4.06
N LYS A 12 7.41 -3.99 3.49
CA LYS A 12 8.68 -4.73 3.65
C LYS A 12 9.53 -4.02 4.69
N ALA A 13 10.38 -4.76 5.41
CA ALA A 13 11.41 -4.11 6.21
C ALA A 13 12.31 -3.24 5.30
N PRO A 14 12.56 -1.96 5.67
CA PRO A 14 13.25 -1.01 4.81
C PRO A 14 14.77 -1.23 4.80
N ARG A 15 15.22 -2.39 4.30
CA ARG A 15 16.65 -2.76 4.21
C ARG A 15 17.24 -2.31 2.87
N PRO A 16 18.37 -1.58 2.83
CA PRO A 16 19.06 -1.23 1.59
C PRO A 16 19.30 -2.44 0.70
N GLY A 17 19.01 -2.30 -0.60
CA GLY A 17 19.20 -3.37 -1.60
C GLY A 17 18.06 -4.38 -1.67
N THR A 18 17.09 -4.33 -0.77
CA THR A 18 15.93 -5.25 -0.75
C THR A 18 14.62 -4.56 -1.15
N VAL A 19 14.53 -3.26 -0.93
CA VAL A 19 13.36 -2.42 -1.24
C VAL A 19 13.72 -1.36 -2.27
N LYS A 20 12.74 -1.02 -3.12
CA LYS A 20 12.82 0.05 -4.12
C LYS A 20 14.11 0.05 -4.94
N THR A 21 14.62 -1.15 -5.28
CA THR A 21 15.84 -1.30 -6.10
C THR A 21 15.66 -0.74 -7.51
N ARG A 22 14.42 -0.67 -8.02
CA ARG A 22 14.07 -0.02 -9.29
C ARG A 22 14.13 1.52 -9.27
N LEU A 23 14.32 2.14 -8.09
CA LEU A 23 14.67 3.56 -7.96
C LEU A 23 16.19 3.81 -8.08
N CYS A 24 16.99 2.75 -8.22
CA CYS A 24 18.44 2.79 -8.38
C CYS A 24 18.83 2.44 -9.82
N PRO A 25 19.48 3.34 -10.59
CA PRO A 25 19.69 4.78 -10.36
C PRO A 25 18.38 5.61 -10.51
N PRO A 26 18.34 6.88 -10.04
CA PRO A 26 19.46 7.72 -9.58
C PRO A 26 19.80 7.57 -8.09
N LEU A 27 18.97 6.88 -7.30
CA LEU A 27 19.23 6.71 -5.88
C LEU A 27 20.28 5.62 -5.64
N THR A 28 21.07 5.75 -4.58
CA THR A 28 21.77 4.60 -4.00
C THR A 28 20.78 3.69 -3.28
N HIS A 29 21.15 2.43 -3.04
CA HIS A 29 20.31 1.51 -2.26
C HIS A 29 19.96 2.03 -0.86
N VAL A 30 20.89 2.75 -0.22
CA VAL A 30 20.66 3.40 1.08
C VAL A 30 19.64 4.53 0.95
N GLN A 31 19.76 5.36 -0.09
CA GLN A 31 18.78 6.43 -0.34
C GLN A 31 17.40 5.88 -0.68
N ALA A 32 17.32 4.82 -1.48
CA ALA A 32 16.05 4.18 -1.83
C ALA A 32 15.35 3.57 -0.61
N ALA A 33 16.08 2.90 0.28
CA ALA A 33 15.52 2.39 1.53
C ALA A 33 15.04 3.53 2.46
N ARG A 34 15.82 4.62 2.58
CA ARG A 34 15.40 5.79 3.37
C ARG A 34 14.17 6.48 2.79
N LEU A 35 14.08 6.59 1.47
CA LEU A 35 12.89 7.12 0.81
C LEU A 35 11.68 6.21 1.03
N TYR A 36 11.86 4.88 0.96
CA TYR A 36 10.80 3.93 1.27
C TYR A 36 10.34 4.02 2.74
N THR A 37 11.25 4.29 3.69
CA THR A 37 10.86 4.63 5.06
C THR A 37 9.97 5.86 5.13
N CYS A 38 10.24 6.89 4.31
CA CYS A 38 9.34 8.04 4.19
C CYS A 38 7.98 7.64 3.62
N PHE A 39 7.94 6.71 2.65
CA PHE A 39 6.67 6.23 2.09
C PHE A 39 5.79 5.60 3.16
N ILE A 40 6.38 4.68 3.94
CA ILE A 40 5.71 4.04 5.07
C ILE A 40 5.13 5.11 6.00
N LYS A 41 5.95 6.08 6.44
CA LYS A 41 5.50 7.14 7.35
C LYS A 41 4.33 7.96 6.78
N ASP A 42 4.39 8.32 5.50
CA ASP A 42 3.36 9.12 4.85
C ASP A 42 2.03 8.35 4.74
N VAL A 43 2.07 7.08 4.30
CA VAL A 43 0.87 6.22 4.22
C VAL A 43 0.23 6.01 5.59
N PHE A 44 1.03 5.68 6.61
CA PHE A 44 0.51 5.51 7.97
C PHE A 44 -0.04 6.83 8.55
N SER A 45 0.61 7.96 8.30
CA SER A 45 0.13 9.28 8.74
C SER A 45 -1.17 9.69 8.05
N CYS A 46 -1.38 9.25 6.82
CA CYS A 46 -2.66 9.41 6.12
C CYS A 46 -3.73 8.52 6.76
N ALA A 47 -3.44 7.24 6.95
CA ALA A 47 -4.36 6.25 7.48
C ALA A 47 -4.79 6.53 8.94
N LEU A 48 -3.92 7.10 9.77
CA LEU A 48 -4.24 7.49 11.15
C LEU A 48 -5.33 8.56 11.26
N LYS A 49 -5.74 9.19 10.16
CA LYS A 49 -6.83 10.17 10.13
C LYS A 49 -8.20 9.50 9.98
N LEU A 50 -8.25 8.20 9.73
CA LEU A 50 -9.51 7.47 9.66
C LEU A 50 -10.12 7.35 11.05
N ASP A 51 -11.39 7.73 11.17
CA ASP A 51 -12.16 7.57 12.39
C ASP A 51 -12.73 6.15 12.49
N GLU A 52 -12.73 5.58 13.70
CA GLU A 52 -13.33 4.26 14.01
C GLU A 52 -12.78 3.06 13.21
N VAL A 53 -11.59 3.19 12.61
CA VAL A 53 -10.89 2.11 11.89
C VAL A 53 -9.68 1.65 12.69
N ASP A 54 -9.60 0.35 12.98
CA ASP A 54 -8.40 -0.25 13.55
C ASP A 54 -7.32 -0.39 12.48
N LEU A 55 -6.11 0.07 12.80
CA LEU A 55 -5.01 0.10 11.86
C LEU A 55 -4.01 -1.01 12.16
N PHE A 56 -3.59 -1.74 11.12
CA PHE A 56 -2.67 -2.86 11.21
C PHE A 56 -1.46 -2.68 10.30
N ALA A 57 -0.29 -3.09 10.76
CA ALA A 57 0.91 -3.21 9.96
C ALA A 57 1.21 -4.69 9.67
N VAL A 58 1.36 -5.02 8.38
CA VAL A 58 1.61 -6.41 7.94
C VAL A 58 2.96 -6.49 7.23
N PHE A 59 3.97 -7.02 7.91
CA PHE A 59 5.37 -6.88 7.49
C PHE A 59 5.98 -8.15 6.90
N THR A 60 7.01 -7.99 6.08
CA THR A 60 7.85 -9.10 5.59
C THR A 60 9.31 -8.65 5.53
N PRO A 61 10.30 -9.54 5.74
CA PRO A 61 10.19 -10.96 6.13
C PRO A 61 9.71 -11.19 7.58
N PRO A 62 9.30 -12.41 7.97
CA PRO A 62 8.74 -12.68 9.30
C PRO A 62 9.68 -12.39 10.48
N ASP A 63 10.99 -12.42 10.26
CA ASP A 63 12.03 -12.15 11.27
C ASP A 63 12.34 -10.64 11.44
N SER A 64 11.65 -9.75 10.70
CA SER A 64 11.95 -8.33 10.67
C SER A 64 11.00 -7.46 11.50
N GLU A 65 10.32 -8.02 12.51
CA GLU A 65 9.31 -7.30 13.31
C GLU A 65 9.86 -6.01 13.91
N LYS A 66 11.06 -6.08 14.54
CA LYS A 66 11.70 -4.91 15.17
C LYS A 66 12.00 -3.79 14.17
N GLU A 67 12.41 -4.15 12.95
CA GLU A 67 12.70 -3.17 11.90
C GLU A 67 11.44 -2.53 11.33
N ALA A 68 10.37 -3.32 11.16
CA ALA A 68 9.06 -2.81 10.77
C ALA A 68 8.49 -1.87 11.84
N ALA A 69 8.51 -2.30 13.10
CA ALA A 69 8.04 -1.51 14.24
C ALA A 69 8.77 -0.18 14.39
N ALA A 70 10.06 -0.12 14.04
CA ALA A 70 10.87 1.10 14.14
C ALA A 70 10.49 2.21 13.15
N VAL A 71 9.68 1.91 12.12
CA VAL A 71 9.33 2.86 11.06
C VAL A 71 7.84 3.17 10.94
N ILE A 72 7.01 2.55 11.77
CA ILE A 72 5.56 2.77 11.83
C ILE A 72 5.17 3.51 13.12
N PRO A 73 4.06 4.26 13.14
CA PRO A 73 3.49 4.76 14.39
C PRO A 73 2.86 3.63 15.21
N PRO A 74 2.37 3.91 16.44
CA PRO A 74 1.50 2.98 17.16
C PRO A 74 0.28 2.61 16.31
N VAL A 75 -0.07 1.31 16.33
CA VAL A 75 -1.13 0.69 15.53
C VAL A 75 -1.90 -0.31 16.39
N SER A 76 -3.11 -0.69 15.97
CA SER A 76 -3.95 -1.69 16.65
C SER A 76 -3.32 -3.09 16.61
N GLY A 77 -2.50 -3.40 15.61
CA GLY A 77 -1.72 -4.63 15.57
C GLY A 77 -0.57 -4.64 14.57
N LEU A 78 0.42 -5.49 14.83
CA LEU A 78 1.59 -5.73 13.98
C LEU A 78 1.78 -7.24 13.83
N PHE A 79 1.85 -7.75 12.60
CA PHE A 79 2.08 -9.17 12.35
C PHE A 79 2.75 -9.44 11.00
N ALA A 80 3.37 -10.61 10.87
CA ALA A 80 4.07 -11.00 9.66
C ALA A 80 3.09 -11.34 8.52
N GLN A 81 3.50 -11.06 7.28
CA GLN A 81 2.83 -11.57 6.09
C GLN A 81 3.04 -13.09 6.02
N GLU A 82 1.95 -13.84 5.90
CA GLU A 82 1.99 -15.30 5.83
C GLU A 82 1.50 -15.78 4.46
N GLY A 83 2.27 -16.64 3.79
CA GLY A 83 1.88 -17.20 2.49
C GLY A 83 3.00 -17.21 1.45
N ALA A 84 2.96 -18.19 0.55
CA ALA A 84 3.99 -18.41 -0.47
C ALA A 84 3.98 -17.36 -1.60
N SER A 85 2.80 -16.84 -1.94
CA SER A 85 2.60 -15.81 -2.98
C SER A 85 2.07 -14.51 -2.39
N LEU A 86 2.10 -13.41 -3.16
CA LEU A 86 1.49 -12.15 -2.75
C LEU A 86 -0.01 -12.30 -2.49
N GLY A 87 -0.73 -12.99 -3.39
CA GLY A 87 -2.15 -13.28 -3.22
C GLY A 87 -2.44 -14.06 -1.93
N ALA A 88 -1.66 -15.10 -1.63
CA ALA A 88 -1.82 -15.85 -0.39
C ALA A 88 -1.62 -14.96 0.85
N ARG A 89 -0.65 -14.04 0.81
CA ARG A 89 -0.40 -13.08 1.89
C ARG A 89 -1.55 -12.12 2.09
N ILE A 90 -2.11 -11.57 1.01
CA ILE A 90 -3.28 -10.70 1.09
C ILE A 90 -4.50 -11.48 1.62
N SER A 91 -4.76 -12.67 1.07
CA SER A 91 -5.87 -13.55 1.51
C SER A 91 -5.79 -13.91 2.99
N ASN A 92 -4.59 -14.14 3.51
CA ASN A 92 -4.38 -14.47 4.92
C ASN A 92 -4.59 -13.27 5.84
N VAL A 93 -4.35 -12.04 5.38
CA VAL A 93 -4.74 -10.82 6.12
C VAL A 93 -6.25 -10.77 6.30
N PHE A 94 -7.02 -10.97 5.22
CA PHE A 94 -8.47 -11.02 5.29
C PHE A 94 -8.98 -12.13 6.21
N THR A 95 -8.46 -13.36 6.01
CA THR A 95 -8.84 -14.53 6.81
C THR A 95 -8.63 -14.27 8.31
N ARG A 96 -7.46 -13.72 8.67
CA ARG A 96 -7.15 -13.37 10.05
C ARG A 96 -8.12 -12.34 10.60
N LEU A 97 -8.28 -11.19 9.93
CA LEU A 97 -9.08 -10.09 10.46
C LEU A 97 -10.57 -10.41 10.52
N PHE A 98 -11.11 -11.15 9.54
CA PHE A 98 -12.48 -11.66 9.64
C PHE A 98 -12.65 -12.64 10.81
N SER A 99 -11.68 -13.52 11.06
CA SER A 99 -11.71 -14.42 12.23
C SER A 99 -11.64 -13.68 13.58
N GLU A 100 -11.02 -12.50 13.59
CA GLU A 100 -10.93 -11.60 14.74
C GLU A 100 -12.20 -10.73 14.94
N GLY A 101 -13.21 -10.88 14.08
CA GLY A 101 -14.54 -10.27 14.21
C GLY A 101 -14.76 -9.00 13.40
N TYR A 102 -13.76 -8.53 12.65
CA TYR A 102 -13.93 -7.38 11.74
C TYR A 102 -14.96 -7.70 10.65
N LYS A 103 -15.70 -6.69 10.21
CA LYS A 103 -16.76 -6.80 9.21
C LYS A 103 -16.36 -6.20 7.88
N ARG A 104 -15.48 -5.19 7.90
CA ARG A 104 -14.95 -4.56 6.69
C ARG A 104 -13.45 -4.48 6.85
N VAL A 105 -12.74 -5.09 5.93
CA VAL A 105 -11.28 -5.13 5.93
C VAL A 105 -10.80 -4.48 4.64
N VAL A 106 -9.84 -3.59 4.75
CA VAL A 106 -9.16 -2.97 3.62
C VAL A 106 -7.68 -3.28 3.72
N VAL A 107 -7.06 -3.65 2.60
CA VAL A 107 -5.63 -3.92 2.50
C VAL A 107 -5.04 -2.99 1.45
N ILE A 108 -3.98 -2.27 1.82
CA ILE A 108 -3.21 -1.41 0.93
C ILE A 108 -1.72 -1.72 0.98
N GLY A 109 -1.02 -1.35 -0.09
CA GLY A 109 0.44 -1.33 -0.13
C GLY A 109 1.05 -0.08 0.53
N SER A 110 2.37 -0.04 0.58
CA SER A 110 3.17 1.11 1.08
C SER A 110 3.90 1.84 -0.06
N ASP A 111 3.52 1.59 -1.30
CA ASP A 111 4.22 2.06 -2.51
C ASP A 111 3.61 3.34 -3.12
N SER A 112 2.44 3.76 -2.62
CA SER A 112 1.70 4.98 -2.97
C SER A 112 1.75 6.00 -1.81
N PRO A 113 2.87 6.70 -1.57
CA PRO A 113 3.04 7.59 -0.40
C PRO A 113 2.11 8.80 -0.39
N ASP A 114 1.55 9.16 -1.54
CA ASP A 114 0.67 10.31 -1.74
C ASP A 114 -0.78 9.90 -2.01
N ILE A 115 -1.15 8.64 -1.70
CA ILE A 115 -2.54 8.17 -1.81
C ILE A 115 -3.50 9.18 -1.16
N PRO A 116 -4.54 9.65 -1.88
CA PRO A 116 -5.54 10.56 -1.33
C PRO A 116 -6.25 9.93 -0.14
N PHE A 117 -6.46 10.72 0.92
CA PHE A 117 -7.15 10.25 2.12
C PHE A 117 -8.56 9.77 1.80
N GLU A 118 -9.23 10.49 0.91
CA GLU A 118 -10.58 10.23 0.44
C GLU A 118 -10.70 8.84 -0.18
N PHE A 119 -9.63 8.27 -0.75
CA PHE A 119 -9.69 6.92 -1.33
C PHE A 119 -9.75 5.84 -0.25
N MET A 120 -9.10 6.05 0.89
CA MET A 120 -9.22 5.15 2.04
C MET A 120 -10.61 5.26 2.67
N GLU A 121 -11.10 6.49 2.86
CA GLU A 121 -12.43 6.75 3.41
C GLU A 121 -13.55 6.18 2.53
N ASP A 122 -13.49 6.46 1.22
CA ASP A 122 -14.45 5.95 0.25
C ASP A 122 -14.47 4.43 0.19
N SER A 123 -13.32 3.76 0.42
CA SER A 123 -13.28 2.30 0.43
C SER A 123 -14.17 1.71 1.52
N PHE A 124 -14.14 2.27 2.73
CA PHE A 124 -15.02 1.83 3.82
C PHE A 124 -16.47 2.22 3.55
N ARG A 125 -16.70 3.45 3.06
CA ARG A 125 -18.05 3.91 2.68
C ARG A 125 -18.70 2.96 1.66
N LEU A 126 -17.94 2.54 0.64
CA LEU A 126 -18.41 1.61 -0.39
C LEU A 126 -18.74 0.23 0.18
N LEU A 127 -17.88 -0.29 1.06
CA LEU A 127 -18.11 -1.57 1.77
C LEU A 127 -19.32 -1.54 2.71
N CYS A 128 -19.78 -0.37 3.14
CA CYS A 128 -20.97 -0.24 3.99
C CYS A 128 -22.30 -0.37 3.23
N PHE A 129 -22.33 -0.15 1.91
CA PHE A 129 -23.63 -0.06 1.20
C PHE A 129 -24.30 -1.42 0.99
N ARG A 130 -23.52 -2.47 0.70
CA ARG A 130 -24.04 -3.77 0.30
C ARG A 130 -23.15 -4.88 0.82
N GLU A 131 -23.73 -5.97 1.31
CA GLU A 131 -23.02 -7.22 1.61
C GLU A 131 -22.38 -7.81 0.35
N ASN A 132 -21.40 -8.71 0.53
CA ASN A 132 -20.66 -9.37 -0.55
C ASN A 132 -20.04 -8.37 -1.54
N THR A 133 -19.43 -7.30 -1.03
CA THR A 133 -18.79 -6.24 -1.82
C THR A 133 -17.28 -6.38 -1.81
N VAL A 134 -16.69 -6.22 -2.99
CA VAL A 134 -15.27 -6.02 -3.19
C VAL A 134 -15.04 -4.60 -3.71
N VAL A 135 -14.18 -3.86 -3.03
CA VAL A 135 -13.71 -2.54 -3.47
C VAL A 135 -12.29 -2.70 -3.99
N LEU A 136 -12.01 -2.22 -5.20
CA LEU A 136 -10.67 -2.20 -5.76
C LEU A 136 -10.24 -0.76 -6.06
N GLY A 137 -8.99 -0.44 -5.75
CA GLY A 137 -8.31 0.78 -6.18
C GLY A 137 -7.35 0.49 -7.32
N PRO A 138 -7.73 0.72 -8.59
CA PRO A 138 -6.90 0.38 -9.74
C PRO A 138 -5.58 1.13 -9.77
N ALA A 139 -4.47 0.44 -9.99
CA ALA A 139 -3.16 1.03 -10.19
C ALA A 139 -2.88 1.27 -11.69
N LEU A 140 -2.06 2.28 -12.02
CA LEU A 140 -1.70 2.60 -13.41
C LEU A 140 -0.89 1.51 -14.13
N ASP A 141 -0.28 0.58 -13.39
CA ASP A 141 0.52 -0.52 -13.93
C ASP A 141 -0.30 -1.79 -14.24
N GLY A 142 -1.61 -1.75 -13.99
CA GLY A 142 -2.55 -2.85 -14.20
C GLY A 142 -2.78 -3.75 -12.98
N GLY A 143 -2.14 -3.45 -11.84
CA GLY A 143 -2.51 -3.99 -10.54
C GLY A 143 -3.57 -3.15 -9.83
N TYR A 144 -3.57 -3.22 -8.50
CA TYR A 144 -4.37 -2.37 -7.64
C TYR A 144 -3.58 -1.99 -6.39
N TYR A 145 -3.74 -0.73 -5.95
CA TYR A 145 -3.09 -0.20 -4.74
C TYR A 145 -3.90 -0.49 -3.47
N LEU A 146 -5.19 -0.82 -3.64
CA LEU A 146 -6.15 -1.10 -2.56
C LEU A 146 -7.07 -2.24 -2.96
N ILE A 147 -7.34 -3.12 -2.00
CA ILE A 147 -8.47 -4.06 -2.06
C ILE A 147 -9.20 -4.07 -0.72
N GLY A 148 -10.52 -3.97 -0.75
CA GLY A 148 -11.38 -4.04 0.42
C GLY A 148 -12.45 -5.11 0.25
N LEU A 149 -12.78 -5.80 1.34
CA LEU A 149 -13.82 -6.83 1.38
C LEU A 149 -14.67 -6.65 2.63
N ASN A 150 -15.97 -6.92 2.52
CA ASN A 150 -16.87 -7.07 3.67
C ASN A 150 -17.39 -8.51 3.85
N THR A 151 -16.89 -9.43 3.03
CA THR A 151 -17.13 -10.86 3.14
C THR A 151 -15.89 -11.58 2.67
N GLN A 152 -15.55 -12.70 3.31
CA GLN A 152 -14.39 -13.48 2.94
C GLN A 152 -14.59 -14.09 1.53
N ALA A 153 -13.62 -13.83 0.63
CA ALA A 153 -13.62 -14.31 -0.75
C ALA A 153 -12.18 -14.69 -1.15
N ASN A 154 -11.71 -15.85 -0.68
CA ASN A 154 -10.33 -16.30 -0.89
C ASN A 154 -10.03 -16.61 -2.36
N GLU A 155 -11.05 -17.04 -3.12
CA GLU A 155 -11.00 -17.37 -4.55
C GLU A 155 -10.52 -16.21 -5.44
N LEU A 156 -10.64 -14.97 -4.93
CA LEU A 156 -10.10 -13.78 -5.58
C LEU A 156 -8.58 -13.79 -5.68
N PHE A 157 -7.88 -14.55 -4.84
CA PHE A 157 -6.42 -14.52 -4.74
C PHE A 157 -5.73 -15.75 -5.34
N GLU A 158 -6.51 -16.76 -5.68
CA GLU A 158 -6.05 -18.01 -6.27
C GLU A 158 -5.71 -17.81 -7.75
N ASP A 159 -4.67 -18.49 -8.26
CA ASP A 159 -4.30 -18.49 -9.70
C ASP A 159 -4.13 -17.13 -10.38
N ILE A 160 -3.88 -16.06 -9.62
CA ILE A 160 -3.53 -14.74 -10.16
C ILE A 160 -2.04 -14.65 -10.46
N ARG A 161 -1.71 -14.12 -11.64
CA ARG A 161 -0.33 -13.79 -12.02
C ARG A 161 0.02 -12.40 -11.49
N TRP A 162 0.50 -12.36 -10.24
CA TRP A 162 0.86 -11.14 -9.47
C TRP A 162 2.01 -10.27 -10.03
N SER A 163 2.41 -10.43 -11.29
CA SER A 163 3.56 -9.76 -11.89
C SER A 163 3.29 -9.13 -13.26
N GLY A 164 2.03 -8.80 -13.56
CA GLY A 164 1.64 -8.28 -14.88
C GLY A 164 0.51 -7.26 -14.85
N ALA A 165 0.31 -6.60 -15.99
CA ALA A 165 -0.75 -5.61 -16.19
C ALA A 165 -2.18 -6.21 -16.20
N SER A 166 -2.31 -7.52 -16.03
CA SER A 166 -3.61 -8.22 -15.98
C SER A 166 -4.14 -8.45 -14.57
N VAL A 167 -3.37 -8.16 -13.51
CA VAL A 167 -3.77 -8.50 -12.13
C VAL A 167 -5.17 -7.97 -11.79
N LEU A 168 -5.46 -6.72 -12.11
CA LEU A 168 -6.78 -6.13 -11.88
C LEU A 168 -7.87 -6.86 -12.67
N GLU A 169 -7.67 -7.13 -13.96
CA GLU A 169 -8.69 -7.80 -14.78
C GLU A 169 -8.92 -9.24 -14.32
N ASP A 170 -7.84 -9.97 -14.01
CA ASP A 170 -7.90 -11.34 -13.48
C ASP A 170 -8.70 -11.37 -12.15
N THR A 171 -8.51 -10.38 -11.27
CA THR A 171 -9.30 -10.23 -10.02
C THR A 171 -10.76 -9.89 -10.31
N LEU A 172 -11.03 -9.01 -11.28
CA LEU A 172 -12.39 -8.62 -11.66
C LEU A 172 -13.18 -9.81 -12.24
N GLU A 173 -12.55 -10.62 -13.09
CA GLU A 173 -13.14 -11.85 -13.62
C GLU A 173 -13.51 -12.82 -12.50
N LYS A 174 -12.62 -13.01 -11.52
CA LYS A 174 -12.89 -13.84 -10.34
C LYS A 174 -14.00 -13.29 -9.47
N ALA A 175 -14.04 -11.98 -9.25
CA ALA A 175 -15.11 -11.33 -8.49
C ALA A 175 -16.48 -11.49 -9.17
N ARG A 176 -16.53 -11.38 -10.50
CA ARG A 176 -17.75 -11.65 -11.29
C ARG A 176 -18.18 -13.11 -11.16
N ALA A 177 -17.24 -14.05 -11.26
CA ALA A 177 -17.51 -15.48 -11.12
C ALA A 177 -18.03 -15.85 -9.71
N ALA A 178 -17.52 -15.18 -8.68
CA ALA A 178 -17.97 -15.30 -7.29
C ALA A 178 -19.27 -14.51 -6.99
N MET A 179 -19.86 -13.84 -7.98
CA MET A 179 -21.06 -13.00 -7.85
C MET A 179 -20.93 -11.89 -6.79
N LEU A 180 -19.73 -11.33 -6.62
CA LEU A 180 -19.50 -10.19 -5.74
C LEU A 180 -19.99 -8.89 -6.38
N ASN A 181 -20.43 -7.97 -5.51
CA ASN A 181 -20.67 -6.59 -5.91
C ASN A 181 -19.32 -5.88 -6.05
N ILE A 182 -18.99 -5.41 -7.25
CA ILE A 182 -17.71 -4.80 -7.55
C ILE A 182 -17.87 -3.28 -7.51
N GLU A 183 -17.05 -2.64 -6.68
CA GLU A 183 -16.92 -1.19 -6.60
C GLU A 183 -15.49 -0.77 -6.94
N LEU A 184 -15.33 0.30 -7.72
CA LEU A 184 -14.03 0.78 -8.16
C LEU A 184 -13.78 2.20 -7.66
N LEU A 185 -12.65 2.39 -6.98
CA LEU A 185 -12.11 3.71 -6.68
C LEU A 185 -11.44 4.32 -7.93
N PRO A 186 -11.13 5.63 -7.92
CA PRO A 186 -10.33 6.23 -8.98
C PRO A 186 -8.95 5.56 -9.14
N LYS A 187 -8.42 5.60 -10.36
CA LYS A 187 -7.06 5.12 -10.63
C LYS A 187 -6.02 5.94 -9.86
N TRP A 188 -5.03 5.26 -9.29
CA TRP A 188 -3.85 5.88 -8.68
C TRP A 188 -2.54 5.23 -9.13
N HIS A 189 -1.41 5.76 -8.68
CA HIS A 189 -0.09 5.35 -9.13
C HIS A 189 0.78 4.91 -7.95
N ASP A 190 1.60 3.89 -8.17
CA ASP A 190 2.70 3.55 -7.28
C ASP A 190 3.99 4.27 -7.71
N VAL A 191 4.87 4.52 -6.75
CA VAL A 191 6.19 5.12 -7.01
C VAL A 191 7.26 4.03 -7.00
N ASP A 192 7.55 3.50 -8.18
CA ASP A 192 8.31 2.24 -8.31
C ASP A 192 9.59 2.35 -9.14
N ARG A 193 9.64 3.29 -10.08
CA ARG A 193 10.78 3.61 -10.95
C ARG A 193 11.18 5.06 -10.80
N ALA A 194 12.40 5.38 -11.22
CA ALA A 194 12.96 6.73 -11.12
C ALA A 194 12.05 7.84 -11.70
N LYS A 195 11.35 7.56 -12.81
CA LYS A 195 10.42 8.51 -13.44
C LYS A 195 9.20 8.82 -12.54
N ASP A 196 8.80 7.86 -11.70
CA ASP A 196 7.62 7.96 -10.85
C ASP A 196 7.88 8.88 -9.64
N LEU A 197 9.15 9.17 -9.33
CA LEU A 197 9.52 10.18 -8.33
C LEU A 197 8.93 11.57 -8.64
N ALA A 198 8.60 11.84 -9.91
CA ALA A 198 7.95 13.08 -10.32
C ALA A 198 6.50 13.21 -9.83
N PHE A 199 5.87 12.10 -9.44
CA PHE A 199 4.51 12.13 -8.88
C PHE A 199 4.49 12.71 -7.46
N ILE A 200 5.57 12.50 -6.69
CA ILE A 200 5.70 13.01 -5.33
C ILE A 200 5.81 14.54 -5.35
N LYS A 201 4.71 15.21 -4.99
CA LYS A 201 4.58 16.66 -4.99
C LYS A 201 4.51 17.23 -3.56
N LYS A 202 4.71 18.54 -3.44
CA LYS A 202 4.66 19.28 -2.16
C LYS A 202 3.27 19.22 -1.52
N THR A 203 2.24 19.14 -2.37
CA THR A 203 0.83 19.14 -2.00
C THR A 203 0.36 17.71 -1.92
N GLY A 204 -0.10 17.25 -0.76
CA GLY A 204 -0.66 15.90 -0.58
C GLY A 204 -0.16 15.21 0.69
N ALA A 205 -0.46 13.91 0.79
CA ALA A 205 -0.11 13.07 1.95
C ALA A 205 1.41 12.76 2.05
N ALA A 206 2.17 12.90 0.97
CA ALA A 206 3.59 12.53 0.89
C ALA A 206 4.59 13.56 1.47
N HIS A 207 4.35 14.02 2.70
CA HIS A 207 5.16 15.08 3.33
C HIS A 207 6.63 14.68 3.50
N GLU A 208 6.88 13.53 4.14
CA GLU A 208 8.23 13.03 4.43
C GLU A 208 8.98 12.72 3.12
N SER A 209 8.28 12.07 2.18
CA SER A 209 8.83 11.66 0.90
C SER A 209 9.22 12.88 0.06
N PHE A 210 8.37 13.90 0.01
CA PHE A 210 8.68 15.14 -0.68
C PHE A 210 9.91 15.84 -0.08
N ARG A 211 9.99 15.94 1.27
CA ARG A 211 11.14 16.56 1.95
C ARG A 211 12.45 15.80 1.69
N PHE A 212 12.38 14.48 1.66
CA PHE A 212 13.52 13.64 1.33
C PHE A 212 14.08 13.99 -0.07
N LEU A 213 13.20 14.04 -1.08
CA LEU A 213 13.59 14.31 -2.47
C LEU A 213 14.19 15.71 -2.66
N GLN A 214 13.66 16.73 -1.97
CA GLN A 214 14.25 18.08 -1.99
C GLN A 214 15.69 18.09 -1.48
N THR A 215 15.97 17.29 -0.45
CA THR A 215 17.27 17.30 0.23
C THR A 215 18.31 16.45 -0.50
N HIS A 216 17.93 15.30 -1.02
CA HIS A 216 18.87 14.27 -1.47
C HIS A 216 18.93 14.07 -2.99
N VAL A 217 17.92 14.52 -3.75
CA VAL A 217 17.86 14.30 -5.21
C VAL A 217 18.03 15.60 -5.98
N ARG A 218 17.36 16.69 -5.57
CA ARG A 218 17.46 17.99 -6.26
C ARG A 218 18.79 18.71 -6.08
N ARG A 219 19.61 18.34 -5.10
CA ARG A 219 20.96 18.90 -4.88
C ARG A 219 22.04 18.31 -5.81
N ALA A 220 21.70 17.34 -6.67
CA ALA A 220 22.61 16.73 -7.64
C ALA A 220 22.58 17.37 -9.05
N ALA A 221 22.13 18.62 -9.18
CA ALA A 221 22.29 19.36 -10.44
C ALA A 221 23.75 19.87 -10.56
N PRO A 222 24.48 19.57 -11.66
CA PRO A 222 25.87 19.96 -11.82
C PRO A 222 26.02 21.49 -11.89
N GLY A 223 27.12 21.96 -11.29
CA GLY A 223 27.42 23.36 -11.03
C GLY A 223 27.30 24.26 -12.26
N LYS A 224 26.81 25.48 -12.01
CA LYS A 224 26.91 26.61 -12.92
C LYS A 224 28.35 26.69 -13.45
N HIS A 225 28.55 26.37 -14.72
CA HIS A 225 29.75 26.75 -15.44
C HIS A 225 29.86 28.28 -15.34
N LYS A 226 30.90 28.75 -14.63
CA LYS A 226 31.39 30.11 -14.78
C LYS A 226 31.77 30.28 -16.25
N ARG A 227 30.97 31.03 -17.00
CA ARG A 227 31.45 31.63 -18.25
C ARG A 227 32.24 32.87 -17.86
N LYS A 228 33.49 32.89 -18.34
CA LYS A 228 34.42 34.00 -18.30
C LYS A 228 33.81 35.23 -18.97
#